data_AF-A0A3L7NSZ5-F1
#
_entry.id   AF-A0A3L7NSZ5-F1
#
_cell.length_a   1.000
_cell.length_b   1.000
_cell.length_c   1.000
_cell.angle_alpha   90.00
_cell.angle_beta   90.00
_cell.angle_gamma   90.00
#
_symmetry.space_group_name_H-M   'P 1'
#
loop_
_entity.id
_entity.type
_entity.pdbx_description
1 polymer ?
#
loop_
_entity_poly.entity_id
_entity_poly.type
_entity_poly.pdbx_seq_one_letter_code
_entity_poly.pdbx_strand_id
1 'polypeptide(L)' 'EDGDIEEGINAANRIGDDTLQMEAQGYKVPERYTHGTSAQRAKWFRKGLTTGNFEACEELFKVAYERL' A
#
# COMPACT_ATOMS: atom_id res chain seq x y z
N GLU A 1 -12.18 -17.70 -2.13
CA GLU A 1 -11.04 -17.69 -3.06
C GLU A 1 -10.89 -16.35 -3.79
N ASP A 2 -11.88 -15.82 -4.53
CA ASP A 2 -11.80 -14.42 -5.01
C ASP A 2 -12.09 -13.37 -3.91
N GLY A 3 -13.00 -13.69 -2.98
CA GLY A 3 -13.34 -12.81 -1.85
C GLY A 3 -12.15 -12.55 -0.91
N ASP A 4 -11.26 -13.54 -0.73
CA ASP A 4 -10.07 -13.40 0.12
C ASP A 4 -9.05 -12.42 -0.50
N ILE A 5 -8.99 -12.34 -1.84
CA ILE A 5 -8.15 -11.40 -2.58
C ILE A 5 -8.71 -9.98 -2.46
N GLU A 6 -10.02 -9.80 -2.64
CA GLU A 6 -10.66 -8.50 -2.44
C GLU A 6 -10.53 -8.01 -0.99
N GLU A 7 -10.69 -8.91 -0.02
CA GLU A 7 -10.51 -8.60 1.39
C GLU A 7 -9.07 -8.17 1.68
N GLY A 8 -8.07 -8.87 1.13
CA GLY A 8 -6.66 -8.50 1.23
C GLY A 8 -6.34 -7.14 0.60
N ILE A 9 -6.91 -6.83 -0.56
CA ILE A 9 -6.77 -5.51 -1.21
C ILE A 9 -7.42 -4.42 -0.36
N ASN A 10 -8.61 -4.68 0.20
CA ASN A 10 -9.32 -3.73 1.05
C ASN A 10 -8.54 -3.43 2.33
N ALA A 11 -8.01 -4.47 3.00
CA ALA A 11 -7.13 -4.32 4.14
C ALA A 11 -5.86 -3.53 3.77
N ALA A 12 -5.23 -3.83 2.63
CA ALA A 12 -4.04 -3.12 2.17
C ALA A 12 -4.30 -1.62 1.94
N ASN A 13 -5.47 -1.26 1.39
CA ASN A 13 -5.89 0.11 1.20
C ASN A 13 -6.11 0.84 2.54
N ARG A 14 -6.78 0.21 3.51
CA ARG A 14 -7.07 0.87 4.80
C ARG A 14 -5.84 1.18 5.66
N ILE A 15 -4.74 0.45 5.45
CA ILE A 15 -3.50 0.61 6.22
C ILE A 15 -2.59 1.71 5.64
N GLY A 16 -2.92 2.30 4.48
CA GLY A 16 -2.13 3.40 3.93
C GLY A 16 -2.14 4.63 4.84
N ASP A 17 -0.98 5.26 5.06
CA ASP A 17 -0.90 6.44 5.93
C ASP A 17 -1.79 7.59 5.45
N ASP A 18 -1.98 7.69 4.14
CA ASP A 18 -2.87 8.69 3.55
C ASP A 18 -4.34 8.43 3.89
N THR A 19 -4.74 7.17 4.07
CA THR A 19 -6.08 6.79 4.51
C THR A 19 -6.19 6.98 6.02
N LEU A 20 -5.22 6.50 6.79
CA LEU A 20 -5.18 6.65 8.24
C LEU A 20 -5.17 8.13 8.68
N GLN A 21 -4.41 8.98 8.00
CA GLN A 21 -4.40 10.42 8.28
C GLN A 21 -5.72 11.09 7.87
N MET A 22 -6.31 10.70 6.74
CA MET A 22 -7.64 11.22 6.38
C MET A 22 -8.70 10.82 7.41
N GLU A 23 -8.69 9.58 7.89
CA GLU A 23 -9.63 9.12 8.92
C GLU A 23 -9.39 9.78 10.28
N ALA A 24 -8.13 10.01 10.66
CA ALA A 24 -7.77 10.56 11.97
C ALA A 24 -7.95 12.09 12.07
N GLN A 25 -7.58 12.84 11.03
CA GLN A 25 -7.51 14.31 11.08
C GLN A 25 -8.15 15.02 9.86
N GLY A 26 -8.59 14.29 8.84
CA GLY A 26 -9.28 14.86 7.67
C GLY A 26 -8.36 15.44 6.59
N TYR A 27 -7.04 15.33 6.72
CA TYR A 27 -6.07 15.76 5.70
C TYR A 27 -4.80 14.90 5.68
N LYS A 28 -4.13 14.91 4.53
CA LYS A 28 -2.91 14.15 4.22
C LYS A 28 -1.67 15.02 4.37
N VAL A 29 -0.62 14.49 5.00
CA VAL A 29 0.70 15.12 5.15
C VAL A 29 1.77 14.14 4.64
N PRO A 30 2.15 14.24 3.35
CA PRO A 30 3.06 13.28 2.71
C PRO A 30 4.41 13.12 3.41
N GLU A 31 4.95 14.18 4.01
CA GLU A 31 6.24 14.16 4.71
C GLU A 31 6.23 13.30 5.98
N ARG A 32 5.04 12.87 6.44
CA ARG A 32 4.87 12.02 7.63
C ARG A 32 4.53 10.57 7.30
N TYR A 33 4.57 10.18 6.03
CA TYR A 33 4.31 8.79 5.66
C TYR A 33 5.47 7.89 6.12
N THR A 34 5.12 6.81 6.81
CA THR A 34 6.02 5.76 7.32
C THR A 34 5.72 4.38 6.72
N HIS A 35 4.50 4.16 6.22
CA HIS A 35 4.01 2.93 5.59
C HIS A 35 3.56 3.12 4.13
N GLY A 36 3.73 4.34 3.59
CA GLY A 36 3.34 4.69 2.22
C GLY A 36 1.83 4.86 2.07
N THR A 37 1.39 5.08 0.82
CA THR A 37 -0.02 5.31 0.51
C THR A 37 -0.79 4.00 0.33
N SER A 38 -2.09 4.07 0.59
CA SER A 38 -3.08 3.04 0.31
C SER A 38 -2.96 2.47 -1.11
N ALA A 39 -2.87 3.37 -2.10
CA ALA A 39 -2.71 3.03 -3.51
C ALA A 39 -1.43 2.23 -3.80
N GLN A 40 -0.31 2.61 -3.19
CA GLN A 40 0.94 1.84 -3.28
C GLN A 40 0.70 0.44 -2.70
N ARG A 41 0.16 0.32 -1.48
CA ARG A 41 -0.05 -0.98 -0.83
C ARG A 41 -0.96 -1.92 -1.66
N ALA A 42 -2.05 -1.41 -2.22
CA ALA A 42 -2.93 -2.21 -3.09
C ALA A 42 -2.24 -2.65 -4.40
N LYS A 43 -1.45 -1.77 -5.02
CA LYS A 43 -0.66 -2.11 -6.22
C LYS A 43 0.29 -3.27 -5.95
N TRP A 44 0.98 -3.26 -4.81
CA TRP A 44 1.96 -4.30 -4.47
C TRP A 44 1.33 -5.60 -4.00
N PHE A 45 0.23 -5.52 -3.27
CA PHE A 45 -0.56 -6.72 -2.95
C PHE A 45 -0.98 -7.43 -4.23
N ARG A 46 -1.52 -6.70 -5.22
CA ARG A 46 -1.85 -7.26 -6.53
C ARG A 46 -0.63 -7.80 -7.26
N LYS A 47 0.50 -7.07 -7.25
CA LYS A 47 1.74 -7.51 -7.93
C LYS A 47 2.29 -8.80 -7.33
N GLY A 48 2.38 -8.89 -6.00
CA GLY A 48 2.85 -10.11 -5.32
C GLY A 48 1.93 -11.29 -5.56
N LEU A 49 0.62 -11.06 -5.58
CA LEU A 49 -0.38 -12.08 -5.89
C LEU A 49 -0.28 -12.59 -7.33
N THR A 50 -0.08 -11.70 -8.31
CA THR A 50 -0.01 -12.09 -9.73
C THR A 50 1.34 -12.70 -10.13
N THR A 51 2.45 -12.27 -9.52
CA THR A 51 3.78 -12.79 -9.86
C THR A 51 4.19 -13.99 -9.04
N GLY A 52 3.61 -14.19 -7.85
CA GLY A 52 4.07 -15.18 -6.86
C GLY A 52 5.49 -14.94 -6.35
N ASN A 53 6.10 -13.80 -6.69
CA ASN A 53 7.49 -13.48 -6.39
C ASN A 53 7.57 -12.39 -5.32
N PHE A 54 7.93 -12.77 -4.11
CA PHE A 54 8.11 -11.86 -2.97
C PHE A 54 9.34 -10.95 -3.11
N GLU A 55 10.40 -11.36 -3.83
CA GLU A 55 11.57 -10.50 -4.06
C GLU A 55 11.20 -9.26 -4.88
N ALA A 56 10.23 -9.39 -5.78
CA ALA A 56 9.69 -8.27 -6.54
C ALA A 56 8.93 -7.24 -5.68
N CYS A 57 8.61 -7.59 -4.43
CA CYS A 57 8.04 -6.70 -3.41
C CYS A 57 9.12 -6.08 -2.51
N GLU A 58 10.34 -6.62 -2.44
CA GLU A 58 11.41 -6.13 -1.57
C GLU A 58 12.07 -4.84 -2.09
N GLU A 59 12.07 -4.62 -3.41
CA GLU A 59 12.52 -3.34 -4.00
C GLU A 59 11.72 -2.13 -3.47
N LEU A 60 10.51 -2.36 -2.94
CA LEU A 60 9.62 -1.31 -2.44
C LEU A 60 10.24 -0.44 -1.33
N PHE A 61 10.90 -1.06 -0.34
CA PHE A 61 11.50 -0.32 0.77
C PHE A 61 12.78 0.42 0.37
N LYS A 62 13.23 0.22 -0.88
CA LYS A 62 14.46 0.79 -1.44
C LYS A 62 14.17 1.94 -2.42
N VAL A 63 12.94 2.07 -2.94
CA VAL A 63 12.55 3.12 -3.88
C VAL A 63 12.03 4.36 -3.14
N ALA A 64 12.60 5.53 -3.46
CA ALA A 64 12.17 6.80 -2.91
C ALA A 64 10.73 7.17 -3.31
N TYR A 65 9.99 7.78 -2.39
CA TYR A 65 8.58 8.18 -2.56
C TYR A 65 8.31 8.97 -3.85
N GLU A 66 9.22 9.85 -4.24
CA GLU A 66 9.08 10.71 -5.44
C GLU A 66 9.09 9.94 -6.77
N ARG A 67 9.48 8.66 -6.75
CA ARG A 67 9.57 7.80 -7.94
C ARG A 67 8.43 6.78 -8.07
N LEU A 68 7.44 6.83 -7.17
CA LEU A 68 6.29 5.93 -7.13
C LEU A 68 5.02 6.61 -7.60
#